data_AF-A0AAD6B7I3-F1
#
_entry.id   AF-A0AAD6B7I3-F1
#
_cell.length_a   1.000
_cell.length_b   1.000
_cell.length_c   1.000
_cell.angle_alpha   90.00
_cell.angle_beta   90.00
_cell.angle_gamma   90.00
#
_symmetry.space_group_name_H-M   'P 1'
#
loop_
_entity.id
_entity.type
_entity.pdbx_description
1 polymer ?
#
loop_
_entity_poly.entity_id
_entity_poly.type
_entity_poly.pdbx_seq_one_letter_code
_entity_poly.pdbx_strand_id
1 'polypeptide(L)'
;MHGDKQARELEAVPLSEGTISRRITDMAQDIKCQLIDRVKKGKYALQLDESTDMSNSAQLLVFARYSFDGKLDEDMLFCTPLELKCTDEDIFTKLDKIKEEGLSWDECIVTT
;
A
#
# COMPACT_ATOMS: atom_id res chain seq x y z
N MET A 1 20.68 34.30 22.28
CA MET A 1 20.89 33.13 21.42
C MET A 1 19.68 32.20 21.55
N HIS A 2 18.53 32.61 21.01
CA HIS A 2 17.28 31.80 21.06
C HIS A 2 16.77 31.41 19.67
N GLY A 3 17.16 32.13 18.61
CA GLY A 3 16.69 31.93 17.22
C GLY A 3 17.19 30.67 16.51
N ASP A 4 18.40 30.20 16.81
CA ASP A 4 19.02 29.11 16.04
C ASP A 4 18.29 27.77 16.20
N LYS A 5 17.68 27.55 17.36
CA LYS A 5 16.90 26.33 17.62
C LYS A 5 15.59 26.33 16.84
N GLN A 6 14.91 27.48 16.78
CA GLN A 6 13.65 27.64 16.03
C GLN A 6 13.89 27.64 14.52
N ALA A 7 15.00 28.20 14.05
CA ALA A 7 15.39 28.16 12.64
C ALA A 7 15.63 26.72 12.15
N ARG A 8 16.30 25.88 12.95
CA ARG A 8 16.50 24.45 12.63
C ARG A 8 15.20 23.65 12.61
N GLU A 9 14.25 23.96 13.48
CA GLU A 9 12.91 23.34 13.45
C GLU A 9 12.14 23.73 12.18
N LEU A 10 12.31 24.97 11.70
CA LEU A 10 11.70 25.43 10.44
C LEU A 10 12.35 24.79 9.20
N GLU A 11 13.66 24.55 9.22
CA GLU A 11 14.38 23.84 8.14
C GLU A 11 13.97 22.36 8.02
N ALA A 12 13.51 21.75 9.11
CA ALA A 12 12.98 20.39 9.11
C ALA A 12 11.57 20.28 8.46
N VAL A 13 10.87 21.41 8.35
CA VAL A 13 9.61 21.51 7.61
C VAL A 13 9.94 21.56 6.11
N PRO A 14 9.45 20.62 5.30
CA PRO A 14 9.80 20.56 3.89
C PRO A 14 9.20 21.78 3.17
N LEU A 15 10.08 22.69 2.72
CA LEU A 15 9.70 23.98 2.15
C LEU A 15 9.29 23.93 0.67
N SER A 16 9.49 22.79 0.00
CA SER A 16 9.17 22.61 -1.42
C SER A 16 8.31 21.39 -1.69
N GLU A 17 7.48 21.50 -2.73
CA GLU A 17 6.62 20.42 -3.23
C GLU A 17 7.40 19.11 -3.47
N GLY A 18 8.59 19.21 -4.08
CA GLY A 18 9.45 18.05 -4.33
C GLY A 18 9.94 17.37 -3.05
N THR A 19 10.20 18.14 -1.99
CA THR A 19 10.63 17.57 -0.70
C THR A 19 9.46 16.89 0.02
N ILE A 20 8.26 17.48 -0.06
CA ILE A 20 7.03 16.89 0.48
C ILE A 20 6.72 15.58 -0.25
N SER A 21 6.71 15.58 -1.59
CA SER A 21 6.44 14.41 -2.41
C SER A 21 7.41 13.26 -2.11
N ARG A 22 8.72 13.54 -2.05
CA ARG A 22 9.73 12.54 -1.69
C ARG A 22 9.46 11.93 -0.31
N ARG A 23 9.20 12.77 0.69
CA ARG A 23 8.92 12.28 2.05
C ARG A 23 7.68 11.40 2.12
N ILE A 24 6.62 11.75 1.39
CA ILE A 24 5.40 10.94 1.31
C ILE A 24 5.72 9.58 0.69
N THR A 25 6.44 9.57 -0.43
CA THR A 25 6.83 8.33 -1.10
C THR A 25 7.72 7.45 -0.22
N ASP A 26 8.72 8.03 0.44
CA ASP A 26 9.62 7.29 1.33
C ASP A 26 8.86 6.65 2.50
N MET A 27 7.94 7.41 3.12
CA MET A 27 7.11 6.89 4.21
C MET A 27 6.13 5.82 3.73
N ALA A 28 5.50 6.01 2.56
CA ALA A 28 4.61 5.02 1.98
C ALA A 28 5.36 3.72 1.67
N GLN A 29 6.57 3.82 1.13
CA GLN A 29 7.42 2.67 0.85
C GLN A 29 7.83 1.95 2.14
N ASP A 30 8.21 2.69 3.20
CA ASP A 30 8.56 2.09 4.49
C ASP A 30 7.38 1.32 5.11
N ILE A 31 6.20 1.93 5.14
CA ILE A 31 4.96 1.28 5.63
C ILE A 31 4.66 0.02 4.81
N LYS A 32 4.79 0.10 3.49
CA LYS A 32 4.58 -1.05 2.60
C LYS A 32 5.59 -2.17 2.88
N CYS A 33 6.88 -1.85 3.03
CA CYS A 33 7.90 -2.84 3.38
C CYS A 33 7.57 -3.54 4.70
N GLN A 34 7.18 -2.79 5.73
CA GLN A 34 6.78 -3.36 7.01
C GLN A 34 5.55 -4.28 6.89
N LEU A 35 4.55 -3.89 6.09
CA LEU A 35 3.38 -4.72 5.81
C LEU A 35 3.79 -6.04 5.15
N ILE A 36 4.58 -5.96 4.08
CA ILE A 36 5.07 -7.14 3.35
C ILE A 36 5.84 -8.09 4.28
N ASP A 37 6.71 -7.56 5.14
CA ASP A 37 7.46 -8.36 6.11
C ASP A 37 6.58 -9.05 7.15
N ARG A 38 5.43 -8.49 7.49
CA ARG A 38 4.44 -9.13 8.37
C ARG A 38 3.67 -10.22 7.64
N VAL A 39 3.17 -9.91 6.44
CA VAL A 39 2.39 -10.83 5.60
C VAL A 39 3.20 -12.07 5.25
N LYS A 40 4.49 -11.92 4.91
CA LYS A 40 5.41 -13.01 4.55
C LYS A 40 5.62 -14.06 5.66
N LYS A 41 5.31 -13.74 6.92
CA LYS A 41 5.57 -14.65 8.05
C LYS A 41 4.56 -15.79 8.16
N GLY A 42 3.49 -15.77 7.37
CA GLY A 42 2.49 -16.83 7.40
C GLY A 42 1.55 -16.77 6.21
N LYS A 43 0.39 -17.41 6.39
CA LYS A 43 -0.69 -17.38 5.42
C LYS A 43 -1.41 -16.04 5.46
N TYR A 44 -1.87 -15.59 4.30
CA TYR A 44 -2.63 -14.36 4.15
C TYR A 44 -3.75 -14.54 3.14
N ALA A 45 -4.79 -13.72 3.21
CA ALA A 45 -5.85 -13.66 2.22
C ALA A 45 -5.84 -12.29 1.53
N LEU A 46 -6.28 -12.26 0.27
CA LEU A 46 -6.47 -11.01 -0.46
C LEU A 46 -7.96 -10.69 -0.54
N GLN A 47 -8.31 -9.46 -0.21
CA GLN A 47 -9.65 -8.92 -0.42
C GLN A 47 -9.56 -7.84 -1.49
N LEU A 48 -10.39 -8.00 -2.52
CA LEU A 48 -10.48 -7.06 -3.64
C LEU A 48 -11.72 -6.21 -3.44
N ASP A 49 -11.57 -4.91 -3.58
CA ASP A 49 -12.68 -3.97 -3.55
C ASP A 49 -12.60 -3.04 -4.76
N GLU A 50 -13.75 -2.84 -5.40
CA GLU A 50 -13.90 -1.90 -6.52
C GLU A 50 -14.55 -0.62 -5.98
N SER A 51 -13.75 0.44 -5.87
CA SER A 51 -14.23 1.75 -5.44
C SER A 51 -14.25 2.71 -6.61
N THR A 52 -15.21 3.61 -6.64
CA THR A 52 -15.21 4.77 -7.53
C THR A 52 -14.55 5.95 -6.84
N ASP A 53 -13.69 6.66 -7.56
CA ASP A 53 -13.11 7.91 -7.05
C ASP A 53 -14.02 9.12 -7.28
N MET A 54 -13.60 10.28 -6.79
CA MET A 54 -14.35 11.54 -6.91
C MET A 54 -14.53 11.99 -8.37
N SER A 55 -13.74 11.47 -9.30
CA SER A 55 -13.88 11.67 -10.75
C SER A 55 -14.71 10.58 -11.44
N ASN A 56 -15.39 9.72 -10.67
CA ASN A 56 -16.16 8.59 -11.17
C ASN A 56 -15.32 7.57 -11.96
N SER A 57 -14.02 7.50 -11.69
CA SER A 57 -13.11 6.49 -12.24
C SER A 57 -13.03 5.31 -11.28
N ALA A 58 -13.14 4.10 -11.81
CA ALA A 58 -13.04 2.89 -11.01
C ALA A 58 -11.58 2.64 -10.58
N GLN A 59 -11.40 2.17 -9.36
CA GLN A 59 -10.12 1.82 -8.77
C GLN A 59 -10.24 0.45 -8.09
N LEU A 60 -9.23 -0.39 -8.30
CA LEU A 60 -9.07 -1.65 -7.60
C LEU A 60 -8.24 -1.42 -6.35
N LEU A 61 -8.87 -1.64 -5.20
CA LEU A 61 -8.24 -1.67 -3.89
C LEU A 61 -7.95 -3.12 -3.54
N VAL A 62 -6.72 -3.39 -3.12
CA VAL A 62 -6.29 -4.73 -2.73
C VAL A 62 -5.84 -4.68 -1.28
N PHE A 63 -6.52 -5.42 -0.42
CA PHE A 63 -6.20 -5.54 1.00
C PHE A 63 -5.61 -6.91 1.30
N ALA A 64 -4.60 -6.94 2.17
CA ALA A 64 -4.02 -8.16 2.71
C ALA A 64 -4.57 -8.39 4.11
N ARG A 65 -5.18 -9.56 4.35
CA ARG A 65 -5.63 -10.03 5.66
C ARG A 65 -4.67 -11.08 6.16
N TYR A 66 -4.06 -10.87 7.32
CA TYR A 66 -2.98 -11.70 7.82
C TYR A 66 -3.01 -11.80 9.35
N SER A 67 -2.36 -12.82 9.89
CA SER A 67 -2.20 -12.95 11.34
C SER A 67 -0.87 -12.35 11.78
N PHE A 68 -0.91 -11.39 12.69
CA PHE A 68 0.27 -10.77 13.28
C PHE A 68 0.09 -10.63 14.79
N ASP A 69 1.09 -11.08 15.56
CA ASP A 69 1.07 -11.06 17.03
C ASP A 69 -0.21 -11.66 17.65
N GLY A 70 -0.72 -12.75 17.05
CA GLY A 70 -1.93 -13.45 17.51
C GLY A 70 -3.25 -12.72 17.20
N LYS A 71 -3.22 -11.65 16.41
CA LYS A 71 -4.41 -10.92 15.95
C LYS A 71 -4.54 -11.02 14.43
N LEU A 72 -5.77 -11.00 13.96
CA LEU A 72 -6.06 -10.84 12.55
C LEU A 72 -6.02 -9.34 12.24
N ASP A 73 -5.08 -8.94 11.38
CA ASP A 73 -4.96 -7.59 10.88
C ASP A 73 -5.32 -7.54 9.39
N GLU A 74 -5.71 -6.35 8.94
CA GLU A 74 -6.06 -6.05 7.56
C GLU A 74 -5.46 -4.70 7.18
N ASP A 75 -4.68 -4.67 6.11
CA ASP A 75 -4.04 -3.45 5.61
C ASP A 75 -4.11 -3.39 4.08
N MET A 76 -4.14 -2.17 3.53
CA MET A 76 -4.13 -1.96 2.09
C MET A 76 -2.74 -2.25 1.51
N LEU A 77 -2.68 -3.16 0.54
CA LEU A 77 -1.44 -3.56 -0.12
C LEU A 77 -1.08 -2.60 -1.25
N PHE A 78 -2.06 -2.31 -2.12
CA PHE A 78 -1.95 -1.28 -3.15
C PHE A 78 -3.33 -0.86 -3.68
N CYS A 79 -3.34 0.24 -4.40
CA CYS A 79 -4.49 0.76 -5.13
C CYS A 79 -4.06 1.06 -6.57
N THR A 80 -4.85 0.61 -7.54
CA THR A 80 -4.58 0.88 -8.97
C THR A 80 -5.86 1.30 -9.69
N PRO A 81 -5.78 2.25 -10.63
CA PRO A 81 -6.90 2.54 -11.52
C PRO A 81 -7.35 1.28 -12.28
N LEU A 82 -8.66 1.13 -12.41
CA LEU A 82 -9.31 0.18 -13.31
C LEU A 82 -9.76 0.91 -14.56
N GLU A 83 -9.53 0.27 -15.71
CA GLU A 83 -10.08 0.78 -16.96
C GLU A 83 -11.56 0.43 -17.06
N LEU A 84 -12.35 1.28 -17.73
CA LEU A 84 -13.80 1.10 -17.92
C LEU A 84 -14.19 -0.26 -18.53
N LYS A 85 -13.25 -0.91 -19.24
CA LYS A 85 -13.33 -2.29 -19.66
C LYS A 85 -12.12 -3.02 -19.06
N CYS A 86 -12.34 -3.65 -17.91
CA CYS A 86 -11.37 -4.53 -17.29
C CYS A 86 -11.91 -5.95 -17.39
N THR A 87 -11.17 -6.87 -18.00
CA THR A 87 -11.51 -8.29 -17.93
C THR A 87 -10.94 -8.91 -16.66
N ASP A 88 -11.39 -10.11 -16.30
CA ASP A 88 -10.85 -10.84 -15.16
C ASP A 88 -9.34 -11.09 -15.31
N GLU A 89 -8.85 -11.28 -16.55
CA GLU A 89 -7.42 -11.41 -16.84
C GLU A 89 -6.63 -10.12 -16.55
N ASP A 90 -7.21 -8.96 -16.82
CA ASP A 90 -6.59 -7.66 -16.52
C ASP A 90 -6.47 -7.46 -15.00
N ILE A 91 -7.50 -7.83 -14.24
CA ILE A 91 -7.49 -7.80 -12.77
C ILE A 91 -6.40 -8.74 -12.25
N PHE A 92 -6.36 -9.98 -12.75
CA PHE A 92 -5.35 -10.94 -12.32
C PHE A 92 -3.92 -10.47 -12.65
N THR A 93 -3.71 -9.87 -13.81
CA THR A 93 -2.41 -9.30 -14.19
C THR A 93 -1.98 -8.18 -13.25
N LYS A 94 -2.92 -7.33 -12.82
CA LYS A 94 -2.66 -6.31 -11.79
C LYS A 94 -2.35 -6.93 -10.43
N LEU A 95 -3.02 -8.03 -10.07
CA LEU A 95 -2.76 -8.76 -8.83
C LEU A 95 -1.43 -9.50 -8.84
N ASP A 96 -1.00 -10.02 -9.99
CA ASP A 96 0.24 -10.80 -10.05
C ASP A 96 1.49 -9.97 -9.69
N LYS A 97 1.36 -8.64 -9.67
CA LYS A 97 2.37 -7.72 -9.13
C LYS A 97 2.73 -7.99 -7.67
N ILE A 98 1.91 -8.69 -6.89
CA ILE A 98 2.29 -9.10 -5.52
C ILE A 98 3.55 -9.97 -5.49
N LYS A 99 3.85 -10.69 -6.59
CA LYS A 99 5.09 -11.46 -6.72
C LYS A 99 6.32 -10.56 -6.76
N GLU A 100 6.20 -9.38 -7.38
CA GLU A 100 7.28 -8.38 -7.44
C GLU A 100 7.56 -7.79 -6.04
N GLU A 101 6.54 -7.74 -5.17
CA GLU A 101 6.67 -7.37 -3.76
C GLU A 101 7.21 -8.53 -2.89
N GLY A 102 7.38 -9.71 -3.48
CA GLY A 102 7.88 -10.91 -2.84
C GLY A 102 6.83 -11.73 -2.08
N LEU A 103 5.54 -11.49 -2.30
CA LEU A 103 4.49 -12.34 -1.77
C LEU A 103 4.27 -13.55 -2.69
N SER A 104 4.19 -14.75 -2.11
CA SER A 104 3.88 -15.98 -2.87
C SER A 104 2.39 -16.27 -2.83
N TRP A 105 1.82 -16.67 -3.97
CA TRP A 105 0.46 -17.20 -4.05
C TRP A 105 0.27 -18.51 -3.28
N ASP A 106 1.33 -19.28 -3.02
CA ASP A 106 1.26 -20.53 -2.23
C ASP A 106 0.90 -20.27 -0.75
N GLU A 107 1.21 -19.07 -0.28
CA GLU A 107 0.84 -18.59 1.05
C GLU A 107 -0.50 -17.83 1.06
N CYS A 108 -1.04 -17.53 -0.12
CA CYS A 108 -2.35 -16.91 -0.26
C CYS A 108 -3.45 -17.95 -0.07
N ILE A 109 -4.35 -17.71 0.87
CA ILE A 109 -5.54 -18.53 1.11
C ILE A 109 -6.76 -17.86 0.52
N VAL A 110 -7.66 -18.68 -0.01
CA VAL A 110 -8.98 -18.22 -0.46
C VAL A 110 -9.88 -18.17 0.77
N THR A 111 -10.44 -16.99 1.05
CA THR A 111 -11.51 -16.82 2.04
C THR A 111 -12.84 -16.82 1.31
N THR A 112 -13.68 -17.82 1.59
CA THR A 112 -15.04 -17.96 1.04
C THR A 112 -16.04 -17.06 1.74
#